data_AF-A0A8D5U2S4-F1
#
_entry.id   AF-A0A8D5U2S4-F1
#
_cell.length_a   1.000
_cell.length_b   1.000
_cell.length_c   1.000
_cell.angle_alpha   90.00
_cell.angle_beta   90.00
_cell.angle_gamma   90.00
#
_symmetry.space_group_name_H-M   'P 1'
#
loop_
_entity.id
_entity.type
_entity.pdbx_description
1 polymer ?
#
loop_
_entity_poly.entity_id
_entity_poly.type
_entity_poly.pdbx_seq_one_letter_code
_entity_poly.pdbx_strand_id
1 'polypeptide(L)' 'MIDVGTVFQVMHAGWNDIFDAVLYSAYKTMTVSLLIMDRPFYRFLKQKGRDVSGVILL' A
#
# COMPACT_ATOMS: atom_id res chain seq x y z
N MET A 1 5.03 12.02 -5.43
CA MET A 1 5.97 12.40 -4.34
C MET A 1 5.75 11.42 -3.22
N ILE A 2 6.77 10.77 -2.67
CA ILE A 2 6.55 9.78 -1.60
C ILE A 2 6.00 10.51 -0.37
N ASP A 3 4.80 10.14 0.06
CA ASP A 3 4.22 10.60 1.32
C ASP A 3 4.72 9.71 2.47
N VAL A 4 5.68 10.23 3.23
CA VAL A 4 6.27 9.56 4.39
C VAL A 4 5.22 9.29 5.48
N GLY A 5 4.16 10.10 5.56
CA GLY A 5 3.05 9.90 6.49
C GLY A 5 2.32 8.60 6.23
N THR A 6 1.96 8.34 4.98
CA THR A 6 1.36 7.06 4.56
C THR A 6 2.28 5.87 4.85
N VAL A 7 3.58 5.99 4.59
CA VAL A 7 4.56 4.93 4.89
C VAL A 7 4.56 4.62 6.38
N PHE A 8 4.68 5.64 7.23
CA PHE A 8 4.70 5.46 8.69
C PHE A 8 3.41 4.82 9.20
N GLN A 9 2.26 5.23 8.66
CA GLN A 9 0.98 4.65 9.04
C GLN A 9 0.83 3.16 8.64
N VAL A 10 1.35 2.75 7.48
CA VAL A 10 1.36 1.34 7.06
C VAL A 10 2.24 0.52 7.98
N MET A 11 3.45 1.02 8.26
CA MET A 11 4.40 0.35 9.15
C MET A 11 3.84 0.20 10.57
N HIS A 12 3.33 1.29 11.15
CA HIS A 12 2.75 1.28 12.50
C HIS A 12 1.43 0.48 12.58
N ALA A 13 0.75 0.24 11.46
CA ALA A 13 -0.42 -0.64 11.42
C ALA A 13 -0.07 -2.14 11.45
N GLY A 14 1.22 -2.48 11.47
CA GLY A 14 1.74 -3.84 11.67
C GLY A 14 2.31 -4.49 10.41
N TRP A 15 2.49 -3.75 9.31
CA TRP A 15 3.22 -4.24 8.14
C TRP A 15 4.70 -3.97 8.29
N ASN A 16 5.55 -4.98 8.06
CA ASN A 16 6.99 -4.87 8.36
C ASN A 16 7.85 -4.62 7.12
N ASP A 17 7.28 -4.67 5.91
CA ASP A 17 8.02 -4.39 4.68
C ASP A 17 7.89 -2.91 4.28
N ILE A 18 9.00 -2.19 4.37
CA ILE A 18 9.06 -0.77 4.03
C ILE A 18 8.90 -0.52 2.52
N PHE A 19 9.31 -1.46 1.66
CA PHE A 19 9.20 -1.29 0.22
C PHE A 19 7.74 -1.32 -0.22
N ASP A 20 6.95 -2.24 0.32
CA ASP A 20 5.50 -2.29 0.09
C ASP A 20 4.81 -1.02 0.58
N ALA A 21 5.21 -0.51 1.75
CA ALA A 21 4.66 0.72 2.30
C ALA A 21 4.98 1.95 1.43
N VAL A 22 6.22 2.04 0.92
CA VAL A 22 6.65 3.09 -0.01
C VAL A 22 5.92 2.95 -1.35
N LEU A 23 5.76 1.72 -1.86
CA LEU A 23 5.05 1.44 -3.10
C LEU A 23 3.57 1.85 -2.99
N TYR A 24 2.93 1.52 -1.86
CA TYR A 24 1.57 1.96 -1.57
C TYR A 24 1.44 3.49 -1.43
N SER A 25 2.42 4.14 -0.81
CA SER A 25 2.49 5.60 -0.73
C SER A 25 2.62 6.24 -2.11
N ALA A 26 3.46 5.68 -2.99
CA ALA A 26 3.57 6.12 -4.37
C ALA A 26 2.22 5.99 -5.10
N TYR A 27 1.56 4.84 -4.99
CA TYR A 27 0.20 4.64 -5.50
C TYR A 27 -0.79 5.70 -5.00
N LYS A 28 -0.84 5.99 -3.69
CA LYS A 28 -1.77 6.97 -3.13
C LYS A 28 -1.57 8.38 -3.68
N THR A 29 -0.37 8.71 -4.16
CA THR A 29 -0.03 10.02 -4.70
C THR A 29 -0.02 10.09 -6.23
N MET A 30 -0.14 8.95 -6.90
CA MET A 30 -0.08 8.85 -8.36
C MET A 30 -1.41 8.31 -8.87
N THR A 31 -1.95 8.89 -9.93
CA THR A 31 -3.22 8.45 -10.56
C THR A 31 -3.07 7.14 -11.37
N VAL A 32 -2.14 6.28 -10.95
CA VAL A 32 -1.81 5.01 -11.62
C VAL A 32 -2.28 3.84 -10.78
N SER A 33 -2.71 2.78 -11.45
CA SER A 33 -3.06 1.53 -10.79
C SER A 33 -1.83 0.85 -10.21
N LEU A 34 -1.96 0.27 -9.01
CA LEU A 34 -0.91 -0.46 -8.32
C LEU A 34 -1.03 -1.95 -8.65
N LEU A 35 -0.01 -2.54 -9.25
CA LEU A 35 0.01 -3.97 -9.53
C LEU A 35 0.73 -4.70 -8.39
N ILE A 36 0.06 -5.64 -7.71
CA ILE A 36 0.63 -6.37 -6.57
C ILE A 36 0.37 -7.86 -6.74
N MET A 37 1.42 -8.67 -6.64
CA MET A 37 1.29 -10.14 -6.57
C MET A 37 1.26 -10.65 -5.13
N ASP A 38 1.72 -9.84 -4.19
CA ASP A 38 1.68 -10.12 -2.76
C ASP A 38 0.24 -10.08 -2.22
N ARG A 39 -0.37 -11.27 -2.15
CA ARG A 39 -1.71 -11.45 -1.58
C ARG A 39 -1.77 -11.09 -0.09
N PRO A 40 -0.78 -11.47 0.77
CA PRO A 40 -0.71 -10.99 2.14
C PRO A 40 -0.82 -9.46 2.28
N PHE A 41 -0.06 -8.70 1.48
CA PHE A 41 -0.07 -7.24 1.56
C PHE A 41 -1.42 -6.65 1.14
N TYR A 42 -2.02 -7.15 0.06
CA TYR A 42 -3.36 -6.74 -0.36
C TYR A 42 -4.41 -6.98 0.75
N ARG A 43 -4.36 -8.15 1.39
CA ARG A 43 -5.27 -8.48 2.50
C ARG A 43 -5.06 -7.54 3.68
N PHE A 44 -3.81 -7.25 4.02
CA PHE A 44 -3.47 -6.27 5.06
C PHE A 44 -4.10 -4.91 4.78
N LEU A 45 -3.91 -4.36 3.57
CA LEU A 45 -4.48 -3.08 3.17
C LEU A 45 -6.02 -3.08 3.30
N LYS A 46 -6.67 -4.12 2.77
CA LYS A 46 -8.13 -4.27 2.82
C LYS A 46 -8.66 -4.35 4.26
N GLN A 47 -8.01 -5.12 5.13
CA GLN A 47 -8.39 -5.24 6.54
C GLN A 47 -8.26 -3.92 7.31
N LYS A 48 -7.28 -3.07 6.94
CA LYS A 48 -7.08 -1.76 7.55
C LYS A 48 -7.94 -0.66 6.92
N GLY A 49 -8.91 -1.01 6.07
CA GLY A 49 -9.80 -0.07 5.39
C GLY A 49 -9.05 0.88 4.44
N ARG A 50 -7.87 0.47 3.98
CA ARG A 50 -7.04 1.27 3.08
C ARG A 50 -7.60 1.19 1.66
N ASP A 51 -7.47 2.29 0.95
CA ASP A 51 -7.92 2.41 -0.43
C ASP A 51 -7.12 1.45 -1.32
N VAL A 52 -7.85 0.52 -1.96
CA VAL A 52 -7.31 -0.51 -2.87
C VAL A 52 -8.01 -0.47 -4.23
N SER A 53 -8.76 0.60 -4.56
CA SER A 53 -9.57 0.65 -5.78
C SER A 53 -8.75 0.61 -7.07
N GLY A 54 -7.48 1.03 -7.01
CA GLY A 54 -6.54 0.92 -8.12
C GLY A 54 -5.62 -0.30 -8.05
N VAL A 55 -5.82 -1.23 -7.11
CA VAL A 55 -4.91 -2.37 -6.95
C VAL A 55 -5.33 -3.55 -7.84
N ILE A 56 -4.44 -4.00 -8.72
CA ILE A 56 -4.61 -5.18 -9.58
C ILE A 56 -3.82 -6.34 -8.98
N LEU A 57 -4.51 -7.45 -8.70
CA LEU A 57 -3.88 -8.73 -8.34
C LEU A 57 -3.66 -9.59 -9.58
N LEU A 58 -2.46 -10.18 -9.69
CA LEU A 58 -2.13 -11.24 -10.65
C LEU A 58 -2.08 -12.61 -9.98
#